data_AF-A0A2E4D2N7-F1
#
_entry.id   AF-A0A2E4D2N7-F1
#
_cell.length_a   1.000
_cell.length_b   1.000
_cell.length_c   1.000
_cell.angle_alpha   90.00
_cell.angle_beta   90.00
_cell.angle_gamma   90.00
#
_symmetry.space_group_name_H-M   'P 1'
#
loop_
_entity.id
_entity.type
_entity.pdbx_description
1 polymer ?
#
loop_
_entity_poly.entity_id
_entity_poly.type
_entity_poly.pdbx_seq_one_letter_code
_entity_poly.pdbx_strand_id
1 'polypeptide(L)'
;MNKMISKIFSFIFVVNFLSASSVTLHIDMNGQTVSANGVHVAGNFGDYDYDNTFENPAYPNWDPAGIALTDDDSDGVYSVTLDLVPGTIEYKFINGNAWGGESDDEWAGEDNDFQPCRSGGGNRTVTIGDTDLDVGLVCWERCIPCDEVYVTLRVDMEYETVSENGVHVAGSFQGWDPAATMMTAENDSSTVYHYQFGSTPGTQLQYKFVNGMTWDDAETVPADCATDGNRTHVVGDNDYVADAICYNQCGTCTPPATAAITFQGDMSQLLSYGFDPSIHTLELRGPMNGWSAGDAFVVDALDPNLYAITKDVTAVPGDPVEWKFKANPDASWNNSGWETSANRTFIFTGEAQVLDPEIPAILPTGELQNEVTVDMAVTWREGTLNVNDGNPFPQAPDTIIFNGSFLNCWCTWGDCMGVSCASAVSSEVPRLVDTDGDGIYTGSLTLPAGHNNVVTYKFGAYYPGVESVTGANGAMDNEAGFGADRVLYIPSQTSGNIALETTFGENNPDNPWLNITSSSVTFHVDMNGQTVSANGVHVAGNFGDYDYDGTPENEMYPNWDPAGIALTDDDSD
;
A
#
# COMPACT_ATOMS: atom_id res chain seq x y z
N MET A 1 75.48 53.17 15.65
CA MET A 1 74.15 53.46 15.09
C MET A 1 73.37 52.14 15.05
N ASN A 2 72.78 51.75 16.18
CA ASN A 2 71.92 50.56 16.27
C ASN A 2 70.47 51.03 16.16
N LYS A 3 69.77 50.68 15.08
CA LYS A 3 68.34 50.95 14.92
C LYS A 3 67.56 49.81 15.55
N MET A 4 66.86 50.11 16.65
CA MET A 4 65.78 49.28 17.18
C MET A 4 64.60 49.32 16.20
N ILE A 5 64.11 48.14 15.79
CA ILE A 5 62.81 47.98 15.13
C ILE A 5 61.82 47.60 16.22
N SER A 6 60.91 48.52 16.53
CA SER A 6 59.75 48.31 17.39
C SER A 6 58.71 47.50 16.62
N LYS A 7 58.34 46.32 17.10
CA LYS A 7 57.20 45.55 16.58
C LYS A 7 55.93 46.05 17.29
N ILE A 8 55.10 46.79 16.57
CA ILE A 8 53.73 47.10 16.98
C ILE A 8 52.88 45.87 16.64
N PHE A 9 52.39 45.17 17.66
CA PHE A 9 51.33 44.17 17.52
C PHE A 9 50.01 44.90 17.32
N SER A 10 49.44 44.80 16.12
CA SER A 10 48.08 45.26 15.81
C SER A 10 47.13 44.13 16.22
N PHE A 11 46.43 44.29 17.35
CA PHE A 11 45.27 43.46 17.70
C PHE A 11 44.12 43.90 16.78
N ILE A 12 43.77 43.08 15.78
CA ILE A 12 42.51 43.21 15.06
C ILE A 12 41.44 42.65 15.99
N PHE A 13 40.64 43.55 16.57
CA PHE A 13 39.41 43.19 17.26
C PHE A 13 38.37 42.91 16.16
N VAL A 14 38.08 41.64 15.91
CA VAL A 14 36.93 41.25 15.08
C VAL A 14 35.69 41.44 15.96
N VAL A 15 35.00 42.56 15.78
CA VAL A 15 33.67 42.76 16.37
C VAL A 15 32.72 42.04 15.42
N ASN A 16 32.24 40.86 15.81
CA ASN A 16 31.06 40.28 15.17
C ASN A 16 29.88 41.15 15.59
N PHE A 17 29.40 42.00 14.68
CA PHE A 17 28.08 42.60 14.85
C PHE A 17 27.07 41.51 14.51
N LEU A 18 26.30 41.05 15.50
CA LEU A 18 25.06 40.36 15.23
C LEU A 18 24.11 41.38 14.59
N SER A 19 23.57 41.06 13.42
CA SER A 19 22.58 41.91 12.76
C SER A 19 21.23 41.61 13.39
N ALA A 20 20.51 42.64 13.80
CA ALA A 20 19.11 42.50 14.19
C ALA A 20 18.26 42.16 12.95
N SER A 21 17.30 41.27 13.11
CA SER A 21 16.27 40.94 12.12
C SER A 21 14.94 41.61 12.49
N SER A 22 14.14 41.92 11.47
CA SER A 22 12.80 42.48 11.67
C SER A 22 11.84 41.35 12.06
N VAL A 23 11.33 41.39 13.28
CA VAL A 23 10.42 40.39 13.83
C VAL A 23 9.03 40.99 13.99
N THR A 24 8.02 40.43 13.33
CA THR A 24 6.63 40.90 13.44
C THR A 24 5.79 39.93 14.25
N LEU A 25 5.09 40.48 15.24
CA LEU A 25 4.14 39.76 16.10
C LEU A 25 2.72 40.22 15.75
N HIS A 26 1.80 39.27 15.63
CA HIS A 26 0.39 39.51 15.30
C HIS A 26 -0.53 38.81 16.32
N ILE A 27 -1.57 39.48 16.77
CA ILE A 27 -2.60 38.91 17.65
C ILE A 27 -3.99 39.34 17.19
N ASP A 28 -4.88 38.39 16.97
CA ASP A 28 -6.27 38.65 16.64
C ASP A 28 -7.06 38.95 17.92
N MET A 29 -7.64 40.14 17.98
CA MET A 29 -8.49 40.61 19.08
C MET A 29 -9.98 40.63 18.70
N ASN A 30 -10.36 40.13 17.52
CA ASN A 30 -11.75 39.99 17.13
C ASN A 30 -12.49 39.09 18.13
N GLY A 31 -13.60 39.61 18.67
CA GLY A 31 -14.36 38.94 19.74
C GLY A 31 -13.93 39.31 21.16
N GLN A 32 -12.81 40.03 21.32
CA GLN A 32 -12.38 40.58 22.61
C GLN A 32 -12.88 42.01 22.82
N THR A 33 -13.07 42.40 24.08
CA THR A 33 -13.22 43.81 24.42
C THR A 33 -11.84 44.42 24.62
N VAL A 34 -11.35 45.15 23.63
CA VAL A 34 -10.04 45.80 23.72
C VAL A 34 -10.06 46.91 24.77
N SER A 35 -9.06 46.90 25.65
CA SER A 35 -8.85 47.88 26.70
C SER A 35 -8.71 49.29 26.12
N ALA A 36 -9.24 50.29 26.83
CA ALA A 36 -9.04 51.70 26.45
C ALA A 36 -7.56 52.12 26.48
N ASN A 37 -6.70 51.34 27.14
CA ASN A 37 -5.27 51.54 27.16
C ASN A 37 -4.54 50.86 26.00
N GLY A 38 -5.23 50.17 25.09
CA GLY A 38 -4.65 49.49 23.92
C GLY A 38 -4.17 48.06 24.20
N VAL A 39 -3.46 47.48 23.23
CA VAL A 39 -2.87 46.13 23.29
C VAL A 39 -1.34 46.26 23.32
N HIS A 40 -0.68 45.48 24.17
CA HIS A 40 0.77 45.50 24.34
C HIS A 40 1.36 44.09 24.31
N VAL A 41 2.68 44.01 24.22
CA VAL A 41 3.43 42.77 24.42
C VAL A 41 4.52 42.99 25.47
N ALA A 42 4.67 42.02 26.37
CA ALA A 42 5.68 42.02 27.41
C ALA A 42 6.46 40.71 27.37
N GLY A 43 7.78 40.79 27.46
CA GLY A 43 8.66 39.63 27.36
C GLY A 43 10.10 39.98 27.73
N ASN A 44 11.02 39.03 27.64
CA ASN A 44 12.46 39.24 27.86
C ASN A 44 13.17 39.85 26.64
N PHE A 45 12.53 40.79 25.94
CA PHE A 45 13.03 41.34 24.68
C PHE A 45 14.39 42.04 24.82
N GLY A 46 14.64 42.73 25.94
CA GLY A 46 15.85 43.51 26.17
C GLY A 46 17.09 42.71 26.57
N ASP A 47 16.91 41.69 27.43
CA ASP A 47 17.94 40.78 27.93
C ASP A 47 17.31 39.38 27.98
N TYR A 48 17.57 38.57 26.96
CA TYR A 48 16.83 37.33 26.77
C TYR A 48 17.41 36.14 27.54
N ASP A 49 18.70 36.20 27.88
CA ASP A 49 19.39 35.13 28.62
C ASP A 49 19.53 35.42 30.12
N TYR A 50 19.06 36.60 30.55
CA TYR A 50 19.03 37.08 31.93
C TYR A 50 20.43 37.24 32.55
N ASP A 51 21.45 37.48 31.73
CA ASP A 51 22.82 37.66 32.20
C ASP A 51 23.13 39.10 32.66
N ASN A 52 22.18 40.02 32.49
CA ASN A 52 22.26 41.47 32.74
C ASN A 52 23.07 42.26 31.69
N THR A 53 23.43 41.63 30.59
CA THR A 53 23.83 42.27 29.33
C THR A 53 22.57 42.42 28.49
N PHE A 54 22.38 43.58 27.87
CA PHE A 54 21.19 43.80 27.03
C PHE A 54 21.58 43.54 25.58
N GLU A 55 21.04 42.48 25.00
CA GLU A 55 21.18 42.17 23.59
C GLU A 55 20.39 43.17 22.74
N ASN A 56 19.21 43.59 23.22
CA ASN A 56 18.36 44.56 22.56
C ASN A 56 18.08 45.75 23.48
N PRO A 57 19.03 46.67 23.69
CA PRO A 57 18.92 47.76 24.67
C PRO A 57 17.80 48.78 24.38
N ALA A 58 17.14 48.68 23.23
CA ALA A 58 16.00 49.51 22.86
C ALA A 58 14.67 49.04 23.49
N TYR A 59 14.59 47.80 23.97
CA TYR A 59 13.34 47.21 24.47
C TYR A 59 13.40 46.91 25.98
N PRO A 60 12.26 47.03 26.68
CA PRO A 60 12.16 46.67 28.09
C PRO A 60 12.02 45.15 28.28
N ASN A 61 12.27 44.69 29.51
CA ASN A 61 11.96 43.33 29.94
C ASN A 61 10.71 43.32 30.81
N TRP A 62 9.73 42.49 30.44
CA TRP A 62 8.50 42.21 31.20
C TRP A 62 7.71 43.47 31.65
N ASP A 63 7.81 44.55 30.87
CA ASP A 63 7.03 45.77 31.08
C ASP A 63 5.71 45.70 30.29
N PRO A 64 4.54 45.60 30.96
CA PRO A 64 3.24 45.44 30.30
C PRO A 64 2.79 46.69 29.54
N ALA A 65 3.46 47.83 29.72
CA ALA A 65 3.21 49.06 28.96
C ALA A 65 4.33 49.36 27.95
N GLY A 66 5.33 48.48 27.86
CA GLY A 66 6.61 48.78 27.20
C GLY A 66 6.57 48.80 25.69
N ILE A 67 5.79 47.89 25.09
CA ILE A 67 5.71 47.71 23.63
C ILE A 67 4.23 47.63 23.24
N ALA A 68 3.72 48.66 22.58
CA ALA A 68 2.34 48.71 22.10
C ALA A 68 2.21 48.07 20.70
N LEU A 69 1.11 47.38 20.47
CA LEU A 69 0.70 46.90 19.15
C LEU A 69 -0.33 47.85 18.55
N THR A 70 -0.36 47.95 17.23
CA THR A 70 -1.32 48.79 16.49
C THR A 70 -2.21 47.96 15.58
N ASP A 71 -3.43 48.45 15.39
CA ASP A 71 -4.42 47.96 14.42
C ASP A 71 -4.66 49.12 13.43
N ASP A 72 -3.71 49.31 12.52
CA ASP A 72 -3.64 50.50 11.66
C ASP A 72 -4.68 50.48 10.53
N ASP A 73 -5.15 49.29 10.13
CA ASP A 73 -6.16 49.08 9.10
C ASP A 73 -7.56 48.75 9.65
N SER A 74 -7.70 48.65 10.97
CA SER A 74 -8.97 48.46 11.68
C SER A 74 -9.66 47.14 11.34
N ASP A 75 -8.88 46.08 11.16
CA ASP A 75 -9.37 44.72 10.92
C ASP A 75 -9.45 43.88 12.21
N GLY A 76 -9.00 44.43 13.34
CA GLY A 76 -9.00 43.77 14.65
C GLY A 76 -7.74 42.94 14.92
N VAL A 77 -6.79 42.89 13.99
CA VAL A 77 -5.47 42.28 14.17
C VAL A 77 -4.49 43.35 14.65
N TYR A 78 -3.96 43.15 15.84
CA TYR A 78 -2.95 44.01 16.42
C TYR A 78 -1.56 43.49 16.06
N SER A 79 -0.67 44.39 15.63
CA SER A 79 0.69 44.01 15.22
C SER A 79 1.78 44.95 15.73
N VAL A 80 2.99 44.44 15.85
CA VAL A 80 4.21 45.23 16.09
C VAL A 80 5.40 44.58 15.40
N THR A 81 6.27 45.40 14.81
CA THR A 81 7.56 44.97 14.26
C THR A 81 8.70 45.46 15.14
N LEU A 82 9.57 44.54 15.55
CA LEU A 82 10.70 44.77 16.44
C LEU A 82 12.00 44.34 15.75
N ASP A 83 13.05 45.17 15.81
CA ASP A 83 14.39 44.79 15.38
C ASP A 83 15.10 44.00 16.50
N LEU A 84 15.14 42.67 16.42
CA LEU A 84 15.69 41.79 17.45
C LEU A 84 16.94 41.06 16.95
N VAL A 85 17.99 40.96 17.78
CA VAL A 85 19.14 40.10 17.48
C VAL A 85 18.80 38.62 17.72
N PRO A 86 19.56 37.67 17.13
CA PRO A 86 19.31 36.24 17.30
C PRO A 86 19.31 35.80 18.77
N GLY A 87 18.35 34.96 19.13
CA GLY A 87 18.10 34.53 20.51
C GLY A 87 16.75 33.87 20.67
N THR A 88 16.44 33.37 21.86
CA THR A 88 15.08 32.85 22.18
C THR A 88 14.40 33.81 23.14
N ILE A 89 13.24 34.32 22.73
CA ILE A 89 12.43 35.25 23.49
C ILE A 89 11.23 34.51 24.08
N GLU A 90 10.89 34.85 25.32
CA GLU A 90 9.61 34.55 25.94
C GLU A 90 8.77 35.83 26.04
N TYR A 91 7.47 35.73 25.75
CA TYR A 91 6.57 36.89 25.75
C TYR A 91 5.11 36.53 26.06
N LYS A 92 4.29 37.57 26.31
CA LYS A 92 2.84 37.52 26.49
C LYS A 92 2.19 38.73 25.82
N PHE A 93 1.03 38.55 25.21
CA PHE A 93 0.17 39.66 24.82
C PHE A 93 -0.63 40.18 26.03
N ILE A 94 -0.89 41.48 26.04
CA ILE A 94 -1.53 42.21 27.13
C ILE A 94 -2.67 43.04 26.54
N ASN A 95 -3.90 42.82 27.00
CA ASN A 95 -5.06 43.64 26.70
C ASN A 95 -5.18 44.76 27.74
N GLY A 96 -4.45 45.85 27.53
CA GLY A 96 -4.26 46.92 28.51
C GLY A 96 -2.79 47.28 28.61
N ASN A 97 -2.36 47.78 29.77
CA ASN A 97 -0.96 48.20 30.00
C ASN A 97 -0.48 47.90 31.43
N ALA A 98 -1.09 46.92 32.10
CA ALA A 98 -0.78 46.51 33.46
C ALA A 98 -1.01 45.01 33.65
N TRP A 99 -0.34 44.41 34.63
CA TRP A 99 -0.53 43.01 35.02
C TRP A 99 -1.75 42.82 35.95
N GLY A 100 -2.45 41.68 35.83
CA GLY A 100 -3.36 41.20 36.87
C GLY A 100 -4.73 41.88 36.95
N GLY A 101 -5.26 42.38 35.84
CA GLY A 101 -6.70 42.66 35.69
C GLY A 101 -7.47 41.40 35.25
N GLU A 102 -8.80 41.37 35.47
CA GLU A 102 -9.63 40.28 34.94
C GLU A 102 -9.62 40.36 33.41
N SER A 103 -8.96 39.39 32.75
CA SER A 103 -8.79 39.28 31.29
C SER A 103 -7.74 40.20 30.63
N ASP A 104 -6.79 40.74 31.41
CA ASP A 104 -5.80 41.72 30.90
C ASP A 104 -4.49 41.08 30.40
N ASP A 105 -4.01 39.98 30.99
CA ASP A 105 -2.81 39.27 30.53
C ASP A 105 -3.14 37.91 29.93
N GLU A 106 -2.58 37.66 28.74
CA GLU A 106 -2.88 36.44 28.01
C GLU A 106 -2.36 35.20 28.75
N TRP A 107 -3.28 34.25 28.94
CA TRP A 107 -2.96 32.86 29.20
C TRP A 107 -3.16 32.08 27.90
N ALA A 108 -2.13 31.97 27.07
CA ALA A 108 -2.14 31.33 25.73
C ALA A 108 -2.55 29.83 25.73
N GLY A 109 -3.75 29.49 26.16
CA GLY A 109 -4.33 28.15 26.30
C GLY A 109 -4.73 27.83 27.75
N GLU A 110 -5.99 27.45 27.99
CA GLU A 110 -6.48 26.99 29.30
C GLU A 110 -5.93 25.61 29.70
N ASP A 111 -5.46 24.82 28.72
CA ASP A 111 -4.93 23.47 28.94
C ASP A 111 -3.41 23.43 29.08
N ASN A 112 -2.96 22.65 30.06
CA ASN A 112 -1.59 22.61 30.52
C ASN A 112 -0.68 21.81 29.54
N ASP A 113 0.49 22.38 29.26
CA ASP A 113 1.76 21.73 28.88
C ASP A 113 2.03 21.15 27.47
N PHE A 114 1.10 21.21 26.50
CA PHE A 114 1.35 20.57 25.17
C PHE A 114 1.22 21.47 23.95
N GLN A 115 1.30 22.78 24.15
CA GLN A 115 1.21 23.77 23.08
C GLN A 115 2.59 24.13 22.52
N PRO A 116 2.82 24.06 21.19
CA PRO A 116 4.14 24.27 20.59
C PRO A 116 4.68 25.69 20.76
N CYS A 117 3.81 26.68 20.98
CA CYS A 117 4.23 28.06 21.21
C CYS A 117 4.52 28.39 22.67
N ARG A 118 4.41 27.44 23.61
CA ARG A 118 4.56 27.70 25.05
C ARG A 118 5.91 27.26 25.63
N SER A 119 6.41 28.08 26.56
CA SER A 119 7.42 27.71 27.55
C SER A 119 6.77 27.54 28.93
N GLY A 120 7.44 26.85 29.84
CA GLY A 120 6.96 26.58 31.20
C GLY A 120 6.50 27.86 31.91
N GLY A 121 5.35 27.80 32.60
CA GLY A 121 4.76 28.98 33.26
C GLY A 121 3.79 29.80 32.39
N GLY A 122 3.45 29.33 31.19
CA GLY A 122 2.38 29.90 30.35
C GLY A 122 2.82 31.08 29.47
N ASN A 123 4.12 31.28 29.29
CA ASN A 123 4.69 32.26 28.37
C ASN A 123 4.72 31.70 26.95
N ARG A 124 4.56 32.56 25.95
CA ARG A 124 4.87 32.21 24.55
C ARG A 124 6.38 32.19 24.36
N THR A 125 6.90 31.37 23.45
CA THR A 125 8.33 31.33 23.10
C THR A 125 8.54 31.40 21.59
N VAL A 126 9.60 32.08 21.16
CA VAL A 126 10.02 32.17 19.75
C VAL A 126 11.54 32.27 19.65
N THR A 127 12.14 31.56 18.68
CA THR A 127 13.57 31.67 18.36
C THR A 127 13.77 32.59 17.15
N ILE A 128 14.55 33.64 17.35
CA ILE A 128 14.90 34.64 16.35
C ILE A 128 16.22 34.24 15.70
N GLY A 129 16.25 34.24 14.37
CA GLY A 129 17.45 34.02 13.57
C GLY A 129 17.99 35.31 12.92
N ASP A 130 18.93 35.14 11.98
CA ASP A 130 19.57 36.24 11.25
C ASP A 130 18.72 36.80 10.08
N THR A 131 17.47 36.35 9.94
CA THR A 131 16.55 36.77 8.86
C THR A 131 15.25 37.28 9.45
N ASP A 132 14.61 38.22 8.76
CA ASP A 132 13.29 38.73 9.13
C ASP A 132 12.30 37.58 9.35
N LEU A 133 11.49 37.72 10.41
CA LEU A 133 10.58 36.69 10.88
C LEU A 133 9.18 37.29 11.09
N ASP A 134 8.20 36.75 10.40
CA ASP A 134 6.81 36.90 10.78
C ASP A 134 6.45 35.70 11.67
N VAL A 135 6.07 35.97 12.92
CA VAL A 135 5.73 34.92 13.90
C VAL A 135 4.36 34.29 13.60
N GLY A 136 3.57 34.92 12.73
CA GLY A 136 2.25 34.47 12.33
C GLY A 136 1.13 35.04 13.19
N LEU A 137 -0.08 35.05 12.62
CA LEU A 137 -1.31 35.44 13.33
C LEU A 137 -1.70 34.37 14.33
N VAL A 138 -1.95 34.78 15.56
CA VAL A 138 -2.48 33.91 16.62
C VAL A 138 -3.77 34.48 17.16
N CYS A 139 -4.67 33.60 17.59
CA CYS A 139 -5.89 34.00 18.29
C CYS A 139 -5.58 34.37 19.74
N TRP A 140 -6.33 35.32 20.31
CA TRP A 140 -6.26 35.61 21.75
C TRP A 140 -6.39 34.31 22.57
N GLU A 141 -5.44 34.10 23.49
CA GLU A 141 -5.34 32.91 24.33
C GLU A 141 -5.06 31.59 23.57
N ARG A 142 -4.58 31.63 22.32
CA ARG A 142 -4.25 30.42 21.54
C ARG A 142 -2.91 30.50 20.81
N CYS A 143 -2.26 29.36 20.61
CA CYS A 143 -1.04 29.25 19.80
C CYS A 143 -1.28 29.16 18.29
N ILE A 144 -2.54 29.24 17.85
CA ILE A 144 -2.96 29.01 16.46
C ILE A 144 -3.87 30.16 15.99
N PRO A 145 -4.03 30.38 14.67
CA PRO A 145 -5.01 31.30 14.11
C PRO A 145 -6.46 31.05 14.59
N CYS A 146 -7.31 32.07 14.55
CA CYS A 146 -8.71 31.95 15.02
C CYS A 146 -9.60 31.10 14.10
N ASP A 147 -9.19 30.85 12.87
CA ASP A 147 -9.87 29.97 11.91
C ASP A 147 -9.36 28.52 11.95
N GLU A 148 -8.46 28.20 12.87
CA GLU A 148 -7.97 26.85 13.13
C GLU A 148 -8.46 26.29 14.47
N VAL A 149 -8.46 24.96 14.56
CA VAL A 149 -8.72 24.20 15.79
C VAL A 149 -7.52 23.31 16.12
N TYR A 150 -7.40 22.90 17.38
CA TYR A 150 -6.38 21.91 17.74
C TYR A 150 -6.79 20.50 17.34
N VAL A 151 -5.82 19.76 16.81
CA VAL A 151 -5.92 18.32 16.58
C VAL A 151 -4.82 17.65 17.40
N THR A 152 -5.21 16.77 18.32
CA THR A 152 -4.30 15.94 19.12
C THR A 152 -4.41 14.50 18.67
N LEU A 153 -3.37 14.00 18.00
CA LEU A 153 -3.24 12.60 17.60
C LEU A 153 -2.59 11.80 18.73
N ARG A 154 -3.10 10.60 18.99
CA ARG A 154 -2.69 9.75 20.12
C ARG A 154 -2.48 8.30 19.67
N VAL A 155 -1.38 7.70 20.11
CA VAL A 155 -1.03 6.30 19.85
C VAL A 155 -0.61 5.61 21.13
N ASP A 156 -1.12 4.40 21.34
CA ASP A 156 -0.76 3.54 22.47
C ASP A 156 0.25 2.47 22.01
N MET A 157 1.37 2.42 22.70
CA MET A 157 2.51 1.55 22.43
C MET A 157 2.59 0.34 23.38
N GLU A 158 1.52 0.01 24.13
CA GLU A 158 1.48 -1.04 25.18
C GLU A 158 2.13 -2.38 24.78
N TYR A 159 1.99 -2.83 23.52
CA TYR A 159 2.53 -4.11 23.04
C TYR A 159 3.79 -3.99 22.21
N GLU A 160 4.36 -2.78 22.13
CA GLU A 160 5.53 -2.49 21.32
C GLU A 160 6.74 -2.20 22.20
N THR A 161 7.92 -2.57 21.72
CA THR A 161 9.16 -2.03 22.27
C THR A 161 9.41 -0.68 21.61
N VAL A 162 9.28 0.41 22.37
CA VAL A 162 9.56 1.76 21.85
C VAL A 162 11.02 1.87 21.44
N SER A 163 11.26 2.37 20.23
CA SER A 163 12.58 2.60 19.68
C SER A 163 13.38 3.58 20.53
N GLU A 164 14.70 3.41 20.59
CA GLU A 164 15.60 4.36 21.26
C GLU A 164 15.54 5.76 20.61
N ASN A 165 15.10 5.83 19.34
CA ASN A 165 14.86 7.08 18.62
C ASN A 165 13.50 7.72 18.94
N GLY A 166 12.62 7.04 19.69
CA GLY A 166 11.30 7.52 20.09
C GLY A 166 10.18 7.25 19.07
N VAL A 167 9.00 7.78 19.38
CA VAL A 167 7.78 7.65 18.58
C VAL A 167 7.54 8.96 17.82
N HIS A 168 7.19 8.86 16.54
CA HIS A 168 6.90 9.99 15.66
C HIS A 168 5.55 9.83 14.97
N VAL A 169 5.05 10.91 14.38
CA VAL A 169 3.88 10.89 13.49
C VAL A 169 4.21 11.60 12.18
N ALA A 170 3.91 10.97 11.05
CA ALA A 170 4.09 11.55 9.73
C ALA A 170 2.76 11.59 9.00
N GLY A 171 2.39 12.78 8.54
CA GLY A 171 1.16 12.97 7.76
C GLY A 171 1.18 14.18 6.84
N SER A 172 0.02 14.44 6.24
CA SER A 172 -0.20 15.55 5.31
C SER A 172 0.08 16.93 5.90
N PHE A 173 0.03 17.07 7.23
CA PHE A 173 0.27 18.31 7.96
C PHE A 173 1.76 18.74 8.05
N GLN A 174 2.71 17.86 7.70
CA GLN A 174 4.15 18.18 7.81
C GLN A 174 4.99 17.72 6.60
N GLY A 175 4.38 17.16 5.55
CA GLY A 175 5.09 16.80 4.31
C GLY A 175 5.66 15.38 4.23
N TRP A 176 5.09 14.45 5.00
CA TRP A 176 5.46 13.03 5.05
C TRP A 176 6.95 12.74 5.37
N ASP A 177 7.55 13.47 6.32
CA ASP A 177 8.84 13.09 6.90
C ASP A 177 8.65 12.20 8.14
N PRO A 178 9.11 10.93 8.13
CA PRO A 178 8.96 9.99 9.26
C PRO A 178 9.73 10.40 10.53
N ALA A 179 10.68 11.33 10.44
CA ALA A 179 11.51 11.76 11.57
C ALA A 179 11.20 13.20 12.05
N ALA A 180 10.39 13.96 11.32
CA ALA A 180 10.23 15.39 11.59
C ALA A 180 9.45 15.70 12.88
N THR A 181 8.43 14.89 13.19
CA THR A 181 7.49 15.19 14.29
C THR A 181 7.54 14.11 15.36
N MET A 182 8.40 14.32 16.37
CA MET A 182 8.49 13.46 17.55
C MET A 182 7.27 13.67 18.45
N MET A 183 6.67 12.58 18.90
CA MET A 183 5.55 12.56 19.83
C MET A 183 6.05 12.51 21.28
N THR A 184 5.24 13.04 22.20
CA THR A 184 5.56 13.08 23.63
C THR A 184 4.71 12.07 24.39
N ALA A 185 5.29 11.34 25.34
CA ALA A 185 4.53 10.47 26.23
C ALA A 185 3.67 11.31 27.18
N GLU A 186 2.42 10.91 27.44
CA GLU A 186 1.51 11.68 28.31
C GLU A 186 2.03 11.83 29.75
N ASN A 187 2.87 10.90 30.19
CA ASN A 187 3.66 10.97 31.42
C ASN A 187 4.79 9.94 31.37
N ASP A 188 5.75 10.03 32.31
CA ASP A 188 6.94 9.16 32.39
C ASP A 188 6.65 7.64 32.44
N SER A 189 5.41 7.24 32.78
CA SER A 189 4.97 5.85 32.84
C SER A 189 3.88 5.48 31.82
N SER A 190 3.53 6.40 30.93
CA SER A 190 2.49 6.19 29.92
C SER A 190 3.03 5.38 28.75
N THR A 191 2.20 4.49 28.22
CA THR A 191 2.40 3.88 26.90
C THR A 191 1.77 4.72 25.79
N VAL A 192 1.00 5.75 26.15
CA VAL A 192 0.34 6.64 25.20
C VAL A 192 1.22 7.84 24.88
N TYR A 193 1.48 8.01 23.59
CA TYR A 193 2.18 9.14 23.00
C TYR A 193 1.20 10.03 22.26
N HIS A 194 1.46 11.34 22.28
CA HIS A 194 0.60 12.32 21.61
C HIS A 194 1.39 13.41 20.87
N TYR A 195 0.73 14.03 19.91
CA TYR A 195 1.19 15.24 19.22
C TYR A 195 -0.01 16.14 18.90
N GLN A 196 0.16 17.44 19.15
CA GLN A 196 -0.88 18.45 18.96
C GLN A 196 -0.43 19.53 17.98
N PHE A 197 -1.32 19.88 17.05
CA PHE A 197 -1.08 20.94 16.06
C PHE A 197 -2.39 21.66 15.69
N GLY A 198 -2.28 22.83 15.05
CA GLY A 198 -3.40 23.58 14.50
C GLY A 198 -3.78 23.11 13.11
N SER A 199 -5.09 23.07 12.80
CA SER A 199 -5.56 22.77 11.46
C SER A 199 -6.91 23.45 11.17
N THR A 200 -7.12 23.85 9.92
CA THR A 200 -8.38 24.42 9.47
C THR A 200 -9.49 23.36 9.42
N PRO A 201 -10.70 23.66 9.93
CA PRO A 201 -11.87 22.80 9.75
C PRO A 201 -12.11 22.38 8.29
N GLY A 202 -12.53 21.13 8.10
CA GLY A 202 -12.75 20.51 6.79
C GLY A 202 -11.49 19.94 6.14
N THR A 203 -10.30 20.17 6.70
CA THR A 203 -9.06 19.53 6.24
C THR A 203 -9.16 18.02 6.38
N GLN A 204 -8.80 17.30 5.31
CA GLN A 204 -8.67 15.84 5.34
C GLN A 204 -7.22 15.48 5.66
N LEU A 205 -7.00 14.97 6.87
CA LEU A 205 -5.72 14.49 7.34
C LEU A 205 -5.52 13.03 6.91
N GLN A 206 -4.31 12.73 6.46
CA GLN A 206 -3.80 11.37 6.38
C GLN A 206 -2.49 11.30 7.16
N TYR A 207 -2.28 10.23 7.92
CA TYR A 207 -1.08 10.07 8.75
C TYR A 207 -0.75 8.61 9.07
N LYS A 208 0.47 8.40 9.56
CA LYS A 208 0.99 7.16 10.15
C LYS A 208 1.81 7.48 11.40
N PHE A 209 1.72 6.62 12.39
CA PHE A 209 2.67 6.57 13.50
C PHE A 209 3.94 5.82 13.09
N VAL A 210 5.08 6.24 13.66
CA VAL A 210 6.42 5.70 13.34
C VAL A 210 7.15 5.42 14.64
N ASN A 211 7.50 4.16 14.90
CA ASN A 211 8.28 3.76 16.07
C ASN A 211 9.77 3.75 15.77
N GLY A 212 10.33 4.92 15.45
CA GLY A 212 11.68 5.09 14.95
C GLY A 212 11.79 6.37 14.15
N MET A 213 12.58 6.36 13.07
CA MET A 213 12.80 7.55 12.22
C MET A 213 12.69 7.25 10.72
N THR A 214 12.37 6.02 10.34
CA THR A 214 12.32 5.57 8.95
C THR A 214 10.97 4.96 8.59
N TRP A 215 10.69 4.83 7.29
CA TRP A 215 9.47 4.17 6.83
C TRP A 215 9.44 2.66 7.13
N ASP A 216 10.59 2.03 7.35
CA ASP A 216 10.67 0.65 7.83
C ASP A 216 10.20 0.53 9.29
N ASP A 217 10.23 1.63 10.04
CA ASP A 217 9.73 1.73 11.41
C ASP A 217 8.26 2.18 11.49
N ALA A 218 7.60 2.42 10.34
CA ALA A 218 6.24 2.92 10.30
C ALA A 218 5.20 1.82 10.56
N GLU A 219 4.06 2.21 11.10
CA GLU A 219 2.98 1.26 11.35
C GLU A 219 2.40 0.69 10.05
N THR A 220 1.95 -0.56 10.15
CA THR A 220 1.04 -1.17 9.18
C THR A 220 -0.39 -0.95 9.67
N VAL A 221 -1.09 0.01 9.08
CA VAL A 221 -2.49 0.30 9.41
C VAL A 221 -3.35 -0.83 8.83
N PRO A 222 -4.16 -1.54 9.65
CA PRO A 222 -5.02 -2.59 9.12
C PRO A 222 -5.99 -2.07 8.07
N ALA A 223 -6.26 -2.88 7.04
CA ALA A 223 -7.09 -2.48 5.90
C ALA A 223 -8.47 -1.96 6.30
N ASP A 224 -9.05 -2.51 7.36
CA ASP A 224 -10.38 -2.14 7.89
C ASP A 224 -10.47 -0.69 8.39
N CYS A 225 -9.34 -0.06 8.69
CA CYS A 225 -9.26 1.33 9.15
C CYS A 225 -8.22 2.15 8.37
N ALA A 226 -7.75 1.64 7.24
CA ALA A 226 -6.83 2.32 6.36
C ALA A 226 -7.58 2.94 5.17
N THR A 227 -7.09 4.09 4.72
CA THR A 227 -7.36 4.61 3.37
C THR A 227 -6.00 4.78 2.71
N ASP A 228 -5.77 4.08 1.60
CA ASP A 228 -4.46 4.04 0.92
C ASP A 228 -3.29 3.67 1.85
N GLY A 229 -3.56 2.79 2.83
CA GLY A 229 -2.58 2.36 3.83
C GLY A 229 -2.34 3.35 4.99
N ASN A 230 -3.06 4.48 5.03
CA ASN A 230 -2.90 5.54 6.04
C ASN A 230 -4.13 5.64 6.95
N ARG A 231 -3.92 6.16 8.17
CA ARG A 231 -5.01 6.59 9.05
C ARG A 231 -5.58 7.90 8.53
N THR A 232 -6.88 8.14 8.71
CA THR A 232 -7.55 9.35 8.23
C THR A 232 -8.35 10.06 9.31
N HIS A 233 -8.47 11.37 9.20
CA HIS A 233 -9.35 12.20 10.03
C HIS A 233 -9.80 13.44 9.26
N VAL A 234 -11.06 13.85 9.41
CA VAL A 234 -11.56 15.12 8.87
C VAL A 234 -11.71 16.09 10.03
N VAL A 235 -10.98 17.20 9.97
CA VAL A 235 -10.94 18.21 11.04
C VAL A 235 -12.32 18.86 11.18
N GLY A 236 -12.86 18.91 12.40
CA GLY A 236 -14.14 19.53 12.71
C GLY A 236 -14.04 21.01 13.10
N ASP A 237 -15.16 21.60 13.51
CA ASP A 237 -15.23 23.01 13.95
C ASP A 237 -14.79 23.24 15.41
N ASN A 238 -14.44 22.18 16.13
CA ASN A 238 -13.98 22.26 17.52
C ASN A 238 -12.66 21.50 17.67
N ASP A 239 -11.91 21.83 18.72
CA ASP A 239 -10.72 21.08 19.11
C ASP A 239 -11.04 19.58 19.23
N TYR A 240 -10.11 18.76 18.75
CA TYR A 240 -10.26 17.32 18.68
C TYR A 240 -9.09 16.63 19.38
N VAL A 241 -9.41 15.68 20.26
CA VAL A 241 -8.45 14.77 20.88
C VAL A 241 -8.81 13.36 20.45
N ALA A 242 -7.91 12.70 19.73
CA ALA A 242 -8.11 11.33 19.29
C ALA A 242 -8.17 10.37 20.50
N ASP A 243 -8.91 9.27 20.34
CA ASP A 243 -8.73 8.13 21.21
C ASP A 243 -7.28 7.61 21.07
N ALA A 244 -6.73 7.02 22.14
CA ALA A 244 -5.41 6.40 22.08
C ALA A 244 -5.53 5.09 21.29
N ILE A 245 -5.17 5.13 20.01
CA ILE A 245 -5.26 3.98 19.12
C ILE A 245 -4.00 3.14 19.28
N CYS A 246 -4.13 1.82 19.39
CA CYS A 246 -2.97 0.94 19.47
C CYS A 246 -2.15 0.99 18.20
N TYR A 247 -0.83 1.01 18.34
CA TYR A 247 0.09 0.84 17.23
C TYR A 247 -0.26 -0.44 16.44
N ASN A 248 -0.27 -0.36 15.10
CA ASN A 248 -0.69 -1.44 14.20
C ASN A 248 -2.14 -1.97 14.36
N GLN A 249 -3.01 -1.35 15.16
CA GLN A 249 -4.42 -1.75 15.29
C GLN A 249 -5.39 -0.61 14.95
N CYS A 250 -6.67 -0.95 14.73
CA CYS A 250 -7.71 0.02 14.39
C CYS A 250 -8.30 0.78 15.57
N GLY A 251 -8.12 0.31 16.80
CA GLY A 251 -8.73 0.89 17.98
C GLY A 251 -7.87 0.70 19.21
N THR A 252 -8.51 0.65 20.39
CA THR A 252 -7.82 0.40 21.67
C THR A 252 -7.05 -0.92 21.63
N CYS A 253 -5.94 -0.99 22.36
CA CYS A 253 -5.08 -2.15 22.39
C CYS A 253 -5.82 -3.45 22.75
N THR A 254 -5.80 -4.39 21.81
CA THR A 254 -6.23 -5.77 22.00
C THR A 254 -4.98 -6.65 22.14
N PRO A 255 -4.85 -7.43 23.22
CA PRO A 255 -3.65 -8.24 23.45
C PRO A 255 -3.48 -9.32 22.37
N PRO A 256 -2.25 -9.55 21.88
CA PRO A 256 -1.96 -10.73 21.08
C PRO A 256 -2.30 -12.01 21.84
N ALA A 257 -2.86 -12.99 21.14
CA ALA A 257 -3.14 -14.32 21.65
C ALA A 257 -2.30 -15.36 20.89
N THR A 258 -1.99 -16.48 21.55
CA THR A 258 -1.31 -17.62 20.93
C THR A 258 -2.29 -18.79 20.84
N ALA A 259 -2.47 -19.35 19.65
CA ALA A 259 -3.31 -20.52 19.44
C ALA A 259 -2.71 -21.49 18.42
N ALA A 260 -3.09 -22.77 18.55
CA ALA A 260 -2.64 -23.83 17.64
C ALA A 260 -3.46 -23.79 16.34
N ILE A 261 -2.78 -23.56 15.22
CA ILE A 261 -3.39 -23.48 13.89
C ILE A 261 -2.93 -24.67 13.07
N THR A 262 -3.88 -25.44 12.52
CA THR A 262 -3.62 -26.53 11.60
C THR A 262 -3.74 -26.04 10.17
N PHE A 263 -2.61 -26.02 9.46
CA PHE A 263 -2.51 -25.75 8.03
C PHE A 263 -2.65 -27.05 7.26
N GLN A 264 -3.35 -27.01 6.12
CA GLN A 264 -3.63 -28.19 5.31
C GLN A 264 -3.32 -27.93 3.84
N GLY A 265 -2.63 -28.87 3.21
CA GLY A 265 -2.31 -28.88 1.79
C GLY A 265 -2.94 -30.08 1.10
N ASP A 266 -3.74 -29.84 0.07
CA ASP A 266 -4.21 -30.88 -0.85
C ASP A 266 -3.09 -31.19 -1.85
N MET A 267 -2.48 -32.36 -1.68
CA MET A 267 -1.35 -32.85 -2.45
C MET A 267 -1.73 -33.59 -3.73
N SER A 268 -3.03 -33.71 -4.05
CA SER A 268 -3.52 -34.48 -5.21
C SER A 268 -2.75 -34.14 -6.50
N GLN A 269 -2.56 -32.86 -6.79
CA GLN A 269 -1.82 -32.39 -7.96
C GLN A 269 -0.32 -32.71 -7.87
N LEU A 270 0.35 -32.31 -6.78
CA LEU A 270 1.79 -32.55 -6.62
C LEU A 270 2.13 -34.05 -6.66
N LEU A 271 1.30 -34.91 -6.05
CA LEU A 271 1.45 -36.37 -6.12
C LEU A 271 1.28 -36.88 -7.55
N SER A 272 0.30 -36.37 -8.30
CA SER A 272 0.13 -36.71 -9.73
C SER A 272 1.33 -36.30 -10.59
N TYR A 273 2.04 -35.25 -10.17
CA TYR A 273 3.28 -34.74 -10.79
C TYR A 273 4.55 -35.48 -10.33
N GLY A 274 4.43 -36.51 -9.50
CA GLY A 274 5.57 -37.30 -9.04
C GLY A 274 6.24 -36.76 -7.77
N PHE A 275 5.50 -36.03 -6.93
CA PHE A 275 5.97 -35.73 -5.58
C PHE A 275 6.21 -37.04 -4.80
N ASP A 276 7.47 -37.34 -4.49
CA ASP A 276 7.85 -38.48 -3.66
C ASP A 276 8.27 -37.99 -2.27
N PRO A 277 7.52 -38.32 -1.20
CA PRO A 277 7.80 -37.86 0.16
C PRO A 277 9.11 -38.42 0.76
N SER A 278 9.77 -39.38 0.10
CA SER A 278 11.10 -39.86 0.51
C SER A 278 12.24 -38.95 0.06
N ILE A 279 11.99 -38.07 -0.91
CA ILE A 279 12.98 -37.15 -1.48
C ILE A 279 12.54 -35.68 -1.46
N HIS A 280 11.22 -35.44 -1.44
CA HIS A 280 10.62 -34.12 -1.47
C HIS A 280 9.97 -33.79 -0.12
N THR A 281 9.93 -32.49 0.19
CA THR A 281 9.19 -31.97 1.35
C THR A 281 8.34 -30.80 0.91
N LEU A 282 7.18 -30.66 1.53
CA LEU A 282 6.36 -29.45 1.48
C LEU A 282 6.46 -28.79 2.84
N GLU A 283 6.72 -27.49 2.87
CA GLU A 283 6.93 -26.74 4.10
C GLU A 283 6.03 -25.50 4.19
N LEU A 284 5.69 -25.14 5.43
CA LEU A 284 4.97 -23.93 5.79
C LEU A 284 5.96 -22.75 5.89
N ARG A 285 5.54 -21.59 5.41
CA ARG A 285 6.26 -20.32 5.52
C ARG A 285 5.30 -19.22 5.96
N GLY A 286 5.68 -18.43 6.95
CA GLY A 286 4.92 -17.26 7.37
C GLY A 286 5.50 -16.61 8.62
N PRO A 287 4.81 -15.61 9.21
CA PRO A 287 5.26 -14.93 10.42
C PRO A 287 5.51 -15.87 11.59
N MET A 288 4.73 -16.95 11.72
CA MET A 288 4.86 -17.96 12.79
C MET A 288 6.22 -18.68 12.83
N ASN A 289 6.98 -18.63 11.73
CA ASN A 289 8.35 -19.15 11.65
C ASN A 289 9.33 -18.16 11.04
N GLY A 290 9.01 -16.86 11.03
CA GLY A 290 9.86 -15.82 10.44
C GLY A 290 10.21 -16.10 8.98
N TRP A 291 9.26 -16.64 8.21
CA TRP A 291 9.43 -17.05 6.82
C TRP A 291 10.61 -18.01 6.57
N SER A 292 10.98 -18.78 7.60
CA SER A 292 12.17 -19.65 7.58
C SER A 292 11.83 -21.13 7.35
N ALA A 293 12.84 -21.92 7.00
CA ALA A 293 12.72 -23.37 6.79
C ALA A 293 12.55 -24.18 8.07
N GLY A 294 12.04 -25.42 7.93
CA GLY A 294 12.02 -26.42 9.01
C GLY A 294 10.64 -26.93 9.42
N ASP A 295 9.56 -26.28 8.98
CA ASP A 295 8.18 -26.68 9.30
C ASP A 295 7.57 -27.48 8.14
N ALA A 296 7.87 -28.78 8.08
CA ALA A 296 7.38 -29.67 7.04
C ALA A 296 5.96 -30.18 7.33
N PHE A 297 5.11 -30.14 6.31
CA PHE A 297 3.82 -30.82 6.34
C PHE A 297 4.01 -32.34 6.36
N VAL A 298 3.12 -33.03 7.07
CA VAL A 298 3.11 -34.50 7.16
C VAL A 298 1.84 -35.05 6.55
N VAL A 299 1.94 -36.21 5.90
CA VAL A 299 0.78 -36.90 5.33
C VAL A 299 -0.23 -37.24 6.43
N ASP A 300 -1.51 -37.00 6.16
CA ASP A 300 -2.61 -37.41 7.03
C ASP A 300 -2.74 -38.93 7.00
N ALA A 301 -2.97 -39.54 8.17
CA ALA A 301 -3.02 -40.99 8.29
C ALA A 301 -4.27 -41.61 7.65
N LEU A 302 -5.31 -40.82 7.42
CA LEU A 302 -6.61 -41.24 6.87
C LEU A 302 -6.77 -40.83 5.41
N ASP A 303 -6.04 -39.81 4.96
CA ASP A 303 -6.06 -39.34 3.57
C ASP A 303 -4.62 -39.14 3.03
N PRO A 304 -4.13 -40.03 2.14
CA PRO A 304 -2.80 -39.91 1.57
C PRO A 304 -2.62 -38.69 0.65
N ASN A 305 -3.70 -38.04 0.21
CA ASN A 305 -3.66 -36.81 -0.56
C ASN A 305 -3.68 -35.56 0.32
N LEU A 306 -3.92 -35.68 1.62
CA LEU A 306 -3.96 -34.55 2.53
C LEU A 306 -2.69 -34.48 3.36
N TYR A 307 -2.03 -33.33 3.36
CA TYR A 307 -0.85 -33.09 4.17
C TYR A 307 -1.16 -31.97 5.16
N ALA A 308 -0.80 -32.14 6.43
CA ALA A 308 -1.13 -31.18 7.49
C ALA A 308 0.05 -30.88 8.40
N ILE A 309 0.04 -29.70 9.02
CA ILE A 309 0.95 -29.32 10.10
C ILE A 309 0.20 -28.43 11.09
N THR A 310 0.43 -28.62 12.39
CA THR A 310 -0.10 -27.72 13.42
C THR A 310 1.03 -26.90 14.03
N LYS A 311 0.85 -25.59 14.08
CA LYS A 311 1.82 -24.63 14.63
C LYS A 311 1.13 -23.64 15.55
N ASP A 312 1.81 -23.25 16.61
CA ASP A 312 1.38 -22.13 17.43
C ASP A 312 1.59 -20.83 16.65
N VAL A 313 0.52 -20.05 16.50
CA VAL A 313 0.52 -18.73 15.87
C VAL A 313 0.19 -17.70 16.94
N THR A 314 0.98 -16.63 17.00
CA THR A 314 0.72 -15.47 17.88
C THR A 314 0.37 -14.26 17.03
N ALA A 315 -0.85 -13.77 17.18
CA ALA A 315 -1.35 -12.58 16.48
C ALA A 315 -2.49 -11.93 17.29
N VAL A 316 -2.96 -10.75 16.89
CA VAL A 316 -4.15 -10.13 17.50
C VAL A 316 -5.40 -10.78 16.91
N PRO A 317 -6.39 -11.16 17.73
CA PRO A 317 -7.66 -11.66 17.22
C PRO A 317 -8.34 -10.66 16.27
N GLY A 318 -8.70 -11.12 15.07
CA GLY A 318 -9.24 -10.31 13.98
C GLY A 318 -8.23 -10.01 12.88
N ASP A 319 -6.92 -10.11 13.16
CA ASP A 319 -5.90 -9.80 12.16
C ASP A 319 -5.76 -10.91 11.11
N PRO A 320 -5.53 -10.54 9.83
CA PRO A 320 -5.12 -11.50 8.83
C PRO A 320 -3.67 -11.95 9.07
N VAL A 321 -3.44 -13.26 9.01
CA VAL A 321 -2.10 -13.84 9.06
C VAL A 321 -1.75 -14.41 7.70
N GLU A 322 -0.64 -13.92 7.14
CA GLU A 322 -0.12 -14.39 5.85
C GLU A 322 0.70 -15.69 5.99
N TRP A 323 0.62 -16.55 4.99
CA TRP A 323 1.44 -17.77 4.90
C TRP A 323 1.55 -18.28 3.45
N LYS A 324 2.47 -19.22 3.22
CA LYS A 324 2.68 -19.90 1.95
C LYS A 324 3.19 -21.33 2.08
N PHE A 325 3.01 -22.09 1.00
CA PHE A 325 3.71 -23.35 0.74
C PHE A 325 5.07 -23.11 0.07
N LYS A 326 6.05 -23.93 0.48
CA LYS A 326 7.32 -24.09 -0.25
C LYS A 326 7.71 -25.56 -0.37
N ALA A 327 7.95 -26.04 -1.57
CA ALA A 327 8.46 -27.39 -1.82
C ALA A 327 10.00 -27.42 -1.92
N ASN A 328 10.61 -28.54 -1.53
CA ASN A 328 12.05 -28.78 -1.64
C ASN A 328 12.34 -30.17 -2.25
N PRO A 329 13.53 -30.39 -2.83
CA PRO A 329 14.62 -29.43 -3.02
C PRO A 329 14.28 -28.40 -4.10
N ASP A 330 14.78 -27.18 -3.97
CA ASP A 330 14.47 -26.04 -4.86
C ASP A 330 14.59 -26.37 -6.36
N ALA A 331 15.59 -27.19 -6.72
CA ALA A 331 15.86 -27.56 -8.11
C ALA A 331 14.79 -28.46 -8.75
N SER A 332 13.92 -29.10 -7.96
CA SER A 332 12.85 -29.96 -8.47
C SER A 332 11.60 -29.17 -8.87
N TRP A 333 11.49 -27.90 -8.49
CA TRP A 333 10.24 -27.16 -8.53
C TRP A 333 10.41 -25.79 -9.19
N ASN A 334 9.37 -25.33 -9.87
CA ASN A 334 9.35 -23.98 -10.42
C ASN A 334 9.50 -22.94 -9.29
N ASN A 335 9.99 -21.74 -9.63
CA ASN A 335 10.16 -20.65 -8.67
C ASN A 335 10.95 -21.06 -7.39
N SER A 336 11.94 -21.94 -7.55
CA SER A 336 12.73 -22.50 -6.43
C SER A 336 11.86 -23.15 -5.35
N GLY A 337 10.71 -23.69 -5.75
CA GLY A 337 9.72 -24.36 -4.89
C GLY A 337 8.79 -23.43 -4.13
N TRP A 338 8.95 -22.11 -4.21
CA TRP A 338 7.94 -21.19 -3.70
C TRP A 338 6.68 -21.27 -4.55
N GLU A 339 5.52 -21.41 -3.91
CA GLU A 339 4.27 -21.35 -4.66
C GLU A 339 4.13 -20.02 -5.40
N THR A 340 3.51 -20.08 -6.57
CA THR A 340 3.43 -18.97 -7.53
C THR A 340 2.24 -18.04 -7.30
N SER A 341 1.26 -18.45 -6.49
CA SER A 341 0.15 -17.61 -6.02
C SER A 341 0.62 -16.48 -5.09
N ALA A 342 -0.26 -15.52 -4.78
CA ALA A 342 -0.01 -14.54 -3.73
C ALA A 342 0.13 -15.22 -2.34
N ASN A 343 0.56 -14.47 -1.32
CA ASN A 343 0.51 -14.97 0.04
C ASN A 343 -0.93 -15.33 0.41
N ARG A 344 -1.11 -16.50 1.00
CA ARG A 344 -2.39 -16.95 1.52
C ARG A 344 -2.66 -16.22 2.82
N THR A 345 -3.93 -15.97 3.13
CA THR A 345 -4.33 -15.32 4.38
C THR A 345 -5.40 -16.12 5.09
N PHE A 346 -5.43 -16.01 6.42
CA PHE A 346 -6.58 -16.43 7.23
C PHE A 346 -6.78 -15.42 8.36
N ILE A 347 -8.02 -15.30 8.86
CA ILE A 347 -8.31 -14.45 10.01
C ILE A 347 -8.01 -15.22 11.30
N PHE A 348 -7.12 -14.68 12.12
CA PHE A 348 -6.77 -15.27 13.40
C PHE A 348 -7.85 -14.97 14.45
N THR A 349 -8.38 -16.00 15.10
CA THR A 349 -9.47 -15.85 16.07
C THR A 349 -9.00 -15.75 17.52
N GLY A 350 -7.72 -16.03 17.78
CA GLY A 350 -7.22 -16.24 19.14
C GLY A 350 -7.51 -17.62 19.73
N GLU A 351 -8.23 -18.48 19.00
CA GLU A 351 -8.52 -19.86 19.37
C GLU A 351 -7.93 -20.86 18.37
N ALA A 352 -7.92 -22.14 18.72
CA ALA A 352 -7.40 -23.18 17.82
C ALA A 352 -8.27 -23.29 16.56
N GLN A 353 -7.63 -23.28 15.38
CA GLN A 353 -8.31 -23.33 14.08
C GLN A 353 -7.72 -24.44 13.21
N VAL A 354 -8.58 -25.11 12.44
CA VAL A 354 -8.17 -25.96 11.33
C VAL A 354 -8.58 -25.22 10.06
N LEU A 355 -7.60 -24.88 9.24
CA LEU A 355 -7.85 -24.23 7.95
C LEU A 355 -8.27 -25.27 6.91
N ASP A 356 -9.08 -24.86 5.95
CA ASP A 356 -9.48 -25.72 4.84
C ASP A 356 -8.25 -26.17 4.02
N PRO A 357 -8.26 -27.38 3.43
CA PRO A 357 -7.19 -27.84 2.56
C PRO A 357 -7.00 -26.95 1.34
N GLU A 358 -5.77 -26.55 1.10
CA GLU A 358 -5.39 -25.69 -0.02
C GLU A 358 -4.50 -26.43 -1.02
N ILE A 359 -4.75 -26.30 -2.33
CA ILE A 359 -3.90 -26.92 -3.36
C ILE A 359 -2.62 -26.07 -3.52
N PRO A 360 -1.40 -26.61 -3.31
CA PRO A 360 -0.17 -25.85 -3.51
C PRO A 360 0.04 -25.45 -4.98
N ALA A 361 0.22 -24.16 -5.25
CA ALA A 361 0.48 -23.63 -6.59
C ALA A 361 1.96 -23.82 -7.02
N ILE A 362 2.42 -25.07 -7.00
CA ILE A 362 3.80 -25.50 -7.24
C ILE A 362 3.81 -26.57 -8.34
N LEU A 363 4.75 -26.47 -9.28
CA LEU A 363 4.87 -27.36 -10.43
C LEU A 363 6.29 -27.94 -10.51
N PRO A 364 6.46 -29.20 -10.95
CA PRO A 364 7.79 -29.77 -11.16
C PRO A 364 8.50 -29.07 -12.32
N THR A 365 9.78 -28.74 -12.14
CA THR A 365 10.59 -28.09 -13.17
C THR A 365 11.57 -29.06 -13.81
N GLY A 366 11.84 -28.87 -15.11
CA GLY A 366 12.76 -29.67 -15.89
C GLY A 366 12.72 -29.31 -17.36
N GLU A 367 13.38 -30.13 -18.19
CA GLU A 367 13.41 -29.96 -19.63
C GLU A 367 12.47 -30.95 -20.33
N LEU A 368 11.85 -30.52 -21.43
CA LEU A 368 11.13 -31.39 -22.35
C LEU A 368 12.11 -32.37 -23.01
N GLN A 369 11.76 -33.64 -23.04
CA GLN A 369 12.60 -34.69 -23.64
C GLN A 369 12.32 -34.85 -25.14
N ASN A 370 11.18 -34.36 -25.62
CA ASN A 370 10.78 -34.37 -27.01
C ASN A 370 10.29 -32.99 -27.44
N GLU A 371 10.21 -32.79 -28.76
CA GLU A 371 9.48 -31.65 -29.31
C GLU A 371 7.98 -31.78 -29.01
N VAL A 372 7.37 -30.67 -28.62
CA VAL A 372 5.93 -30.57 -28.33
C VAL A 372 5.36 -29.40 -29.11
N THR A 373 4.24 -29.62 -29.80
CA THR A 373 3.46 -28.55 -30.41
C THR A 373 2.26 -28.25 -29.51
N VAL A 374 2.15 -27.01 -29.06
CA VAL A 374 1.02 -26.49 -28.30
C VAL A 374 0.05 -25.87 -29.29
N ASP A 375 -1.07 -26.54 -29.53
CA ASP A 375 -2.20 -26.02 -30.30
C ASP A 375 -3.10 -25.22 -29.35
N MET A 376 -3.27 -23.94 -29.62
CA MET A 376 -3.97 -23.00 -28.75
C MET A 376 -5.34 -22.67 -29.34
N ALA A 377 -6.35 -22.65 -28.47
CA ALA A 377 -7.68 -22.11 -28.75
C ALA A 377 -8.05 -21.14 -27.63
N VAL A 378 -8.11 -19.85 -27.97
CA VAL A 378 -8.30 -18.78 -26.99
C VAL A 378 -9.63 -18.08 -27.27
N THR A 379 -10.58 -18.27 -26.37
CA THR A 379 -11.89 -17.61 -26.47
C THR A 379 -11.76 -16.14 -26.10
N TRP A 380 -12.26 -15.26 -26.95
CA TRP A 380 -12.51 -13.86 -26.64
C TRP A 380 -14.00 -13.65 -26.35
N ARG A 381 -14.32 -12.76 -25.41
CA ARG A 381 -15.70 -12.43 -25.05
C ARG A 381 -15.94 -10.94 -25.22
N GLU A 382 -17.08 -10.58 -25.77
CA GLU A 382 -17.54 -9.19 -25.81
C GLU A 382 -17.62 -8.62 -24.38
N GLY A 383 -17.20 -7.37 -24.22
CA GLY A 383 -17.14 -6.72 -22.91
C GLY A 383 -15.86 -6.99 -22.11
N THR A 384 -14.91 -7.78 -22.64
CA THR A 384 -13.57 -7.89 -22.06
C THR A 384 -12.92 -6.51 -21.97
N LEU A 385 -12.32 -6.18 -20.82
CA LEU A 385 -11.69 -4.90 -20.53
C LEU A 385 -10.25 -4.86 -21.03
N ASN A 386 -9.85 -3.73 -21.61
CA ASN A 386 -8.46 -3.39 -21.88
C ASN A 386 -7.86 -2.74 -20.63
N VAL A 387 -6.80 -3.33 -20.10
CA VAL A 387 -6.20 -2.87 -18.85
C VAL A 387 -5.53 -1.50 -18.97
N ASN A 388 -5.04 -1.15 -20.15
CA ASN A 388 -4.31 0.10 -20.35
C ASN A 388 -5.20 1.34 -20.13
N ASP A 389 -6.53 1.22 -20.29
CA ASP A 389 -7.48 2.32 -20.07
C ASP A 389 -8.72 1.98 -19.22
N GLY A 390 -8.89 0.71 -18.85
CA GLY A 390 -10.01 0.21 -18.06
C GLY A 390 -11.34 0.10 -18.81
N ASN A 391 -11.37 0.34 -20.13
CA ASN A 391 -12.60 0.29 -20.93
C ASN A 391 -12.74 -1.06 -21.63
N PRO A 392 -13.98 -1.49 -21.96
CA PRO A 392 -14.19 -2.64 -22.85
C PRO A 392 -13.49 -2.45 -24.20
N PHE A 393 -12.93 -3.53 -24.75
CA PHE A 393 -12.43 -3.54 -26.12
C PHE A 393 -13.54 -3.08 -27.08
N PRO A 394 -13.29 -2.11 -27.97
CA PRO A 394 -14.32 -1.51 -28.81
C PRO A 394 -14.82 -2.45 -29.93
N GLN A 395 -14.10 -3.53 -30.19
CA GLN A 395 -14.38 -4.55 -31.19
C GLN A 395 -13.66 -5.85 -30.81
N ALA A 396 -14.02 -6.95 -31.48
CA ALA A 396 -13.24 -8.18 -31.43
C ALA A 396 -11.81 -7.92 -31.94
N PRO A 397 -10.76 -8.48 -31.30
CA PRO A 397 -9.39 -8.33 -31.76
C PRO A 397 -9.21 -8.88 -33.20
N ASP A 398 -8.33 -8.25 -33.98
CA ASP A 398 -7.89 -8.86 -35.25
C ASP A 398 -6.96 -10.06 -34.98
N THR A 399 -6.21 -10.03 -33.87
CA THR A 399 -5.36 -11.14 -33.44
C THR A 399 -5.14 -11.12 -31.94
N ILE A 400 -4.98 -12.31 -31.36
CA ILE A 400 -4.49 -12.50 -30.00
C ILE A 400 -3.05 -13.01 -30.07
N ILE A 401 -2.16 -12.36 -29.33
CA ILE A 401 -0.74 -12.65 -29.24
C ILE A 401 -0.54 -13.53 -28.01
N PHE A 402 0.16 -14.64 -28.16
CA PHE A 402 0.61 -15.45 -27.03
C PHE A 402 2.06 -15.07 -26.72
N ASN A 403 2.35 -14.55 -25.54
CA ASN A 403 3.68 -14.09 -25.18
C ASN A 403 4.12 -14.59 -23.80
N GLY A 404 5.40 -14.88 -23.60
CA GLY A 404 5.85 -15.49 -22.35
C GLY A 404 7.26 -16.06 -22.41
N SER A 405 7.59 -16.84 -21.38
CA SER A 405 8.94 -17.34 -21.13
C SER A 405 9.42 -18.41 -22.11
N PHE A 406 8.64 -18.79 -23.12
CA PHE A 406 9.02 -19.78 -24.14
C PHE A 406 10.12 -19.30 -25.10
N LEU A 407 10.46 -18.01 -25.08
CA LEU A 407 11.66 -17.46 -25.72
C LEU A 407 12.82 -17.24 -24.73
N ASN A 408 12.69 -17.75 -23.50
CA ASN A 408 13.58 -17.45 -22.36
C ASN A 408 13.72 -15.95 -22.05
N CYS A 409 12.77 -15.12 -22.46
CA CYS A 409 12.66 -13.72 -22.10
C CYS A 409 11.19 -13.26 -22.18
N TRP A 410 10.90 -12.09 -21.60
CA TRP A 410 9.64 -11.34 -21.79
C TRP A 410 9.83 -10.17 -22.78
N CYS A 411 10.89 -10.20 -23.58
CA CYS A 411 11.46 -9.08 -24.32
C CYS A 411 10.79 -8.77 -25.68
N THR A 412 9.52 -9.11 -25.81
CA THR A 412 8.82 -9.25 -27.09
C THR A 412 7.55 -8.42 -27.21
N TRP A 413 7.17 -7.71 -26.15
CA TRP A 413 6.09 -6.73 -26.17
C TRP A 413 6.43 -5.50 -27.02
N GLY A 414 5.40 -4.78 -27.46
CA GLY A 414 5.52 -3.60 -28.30
C GLY A 414 4.21 -2.79 -28.31
N ASP A 415 4.23 -1.67 -29.04
CA ASP A 415 3.11 -0.72 -29.09
C ASP A 415 2.18 -0.96 -30.29
N CYS A 416 2.64 -1.73 -31.28
CA CYS A 416 1.92 -1.93 -32.52
C CYS A 416 2.40 -3.17 -33.28
N MET A 417 1.77 -3.44 -34.42
CA MET A 417 2.13 -4.51 -35.34
C MET A 417 2.53 -4.00 -36.73
N GLY A 418 3.33 -4.78 -37.44
CA GLY A 418 3.64 -4.56 -38.86
C GLY A 418 4.89 -3.72 -39.13
N VAL A 419 5.27 -3.64 -40.41
CA VAL A 419 6.56 -3.07 -40.84
C VAL A 419 6.69 -1.55 -40.67
N SER A 420 5.57 -0.85 -40.45
CA SER A 420 5.55 0.60 -40.18
C SER A 420 5.59 0.92 -38.69
N CYS A 421 5.56 -0.08 -37.83
CA CYS A 421 5.54 0.09 -36.38
C CYS A 421 6.96 0.33 -35.85
N ALA A 422 7.14 1.42 -35.09
CA ALA A 422 8.43 1.79 -34.51
C ALA A 422 8.85 0.86 -33.36
N SER A 423 7.89 0.41 -32.56
CA SER A 423 8.08 -0.51 -31.42
C SER A 423 7.22 -1.75 -31.63
N ALA A 424 7.52 -2.54 -32.67
CA ALA A 424 6.67 -3.68 -33.04
C ALA A 424 6.75 -4.81 -32.02
N VAL A 425 5.61 -5.43 -31.71
CA VAL A 425 5.62 -6.76 -31.09
C VAL A 425 6.43 -7.70 -31.98
N SER A 426 7.28 -8.50 -31.34
CA SER A 426 8.16 -9.44 -32.02
C SER A 426 7.39 -10.29 -33.04
N SER A 427 8.04 -10.64 -34.15
CA SER A 427 7.49 -11.61 -35.10
C SER A 427 7.65 -13.06 -34.63
N GLU A 428 8.39 -13.28 -33.54
CA GLU A 428 8.70 -14.62 -33.00
C GLU A 428 7.62 -15.17 -32.06
N VAL A 429 6.67 -14.32 -31.64
CA VAL A 429 5.56 -14.76 -30.79
C VAL A 429 4.38 -15.26 -31.63
N PRO A 430 3.68 -16.33 -31.20
CA PRO A 430 2.49 -16.81 -31.89
C PRO A 430 1.40 -15.74 -32.00
N ARG A 431 0.75 -15.71 -33.16
CA ARG A 431 -0.39 -14.84 -33.47
C ARG A 431 -1.57 -15.73 -33.78
N LEU A 432 -2.53 -15.71 -32.87
CA LEU A 432 -3.77 -16.47 -32.95
C LEU A 432 -4.80 -15.66 -33.75
N VAL A 433 -5.58 -16.35 -34.57
CA VAL A 433 -6.57 -15.74 -35.46
C VAL A 433 -7.90 -16.46 -35.34
N ASP A 434 -8.98 -15.69 -35.40
CA ASP A 434 -10.36 -16.18 -35.50
C ASP A 434 -10.77 -16.09 -36.97
N THR A 435 -10.80 -17.22 -37.67
CA THR A 435 -10.98 -17.25 -39.14
C THR A 435 -12.45 -17.45 -39.54
N ASP A 436 -13.24 -18.10 -38.67
CA ASP A 436 -14.66 -18.39 -38.85
C ASP A 436 -15.58 -17.40 -38.11
N GLY A 437 -15.02 -16.57 -37.23
CA GLY A 437 -15.73 -15.49 -36.53
C GLY A 437 -16.53 -15.99 -35.33
N ASP A 438 -16.16 -17.13 -34.74
CA ASP A 438 -16.84 -17.73 -33.60
C ASP A 438 -16.34 -17.19 -32.24
N GLY A 439 -15.33 -16.31 -32.27
CA GLY A 439 -14.68 -15.74 -31.09
C GLY A 439 -13.56 -16.61 -30.51
N ILE A 440 -13.14 -17.69 -31.19
CA ILE A 440 -12.07 -18.58 -30.78
C ILE A 440 -10.83 -18.34 -31.67
N TYR A 441 -9.80 -17.76 -31.06
CA TYR A 441 -8.56 -17.47 -31.75
C TYR A 441 -7.64 -18.69 -31.68
N THR A 442 -7.29 -19.24 -32.84
CA THR A 442 -6.48 -20.45 -32.94
C THR A 442 -5.08 -20.18 -33.48
N GLY A 443 -4.12 -20.99 -33.06
CA GLY A 443 -2.73 -20.95 -33.54
C GLY A 443 -1.87 -21.95 -32.78
N SER A 444 -0.58 -22.04 -33.12
CA SER A 444 0.29 -23.04 -32.50
C SER A 444 1.69 -22.54 -32.19
N LEU A 445 2.33 -23.18 -31.21
CA LEU A 445 3.69 -22.95 -30.78
C LEU A 445 4.43 -24.27 -30.67
N THR A 446 5.55 -24.41 -31.39
CA THR A 446 6.42 -25.59 -31.26
C THR A 446 7.57 -25.31 -30.29
N LEU A 447 7.65 -26.12 -29.24
CA LEU A 447 8.73 -26.11 -28.25
C LEU A 447 9.69 -27.28 -28.51
N PRO A 448 10.99 -27.01 -28.72
CA PRO A 448 11.96 -28.08 -29.00
C PRO A 448 12.27 -28.91 -27.74
N ALA A 449 12.80 -30.12 -27.94
CA ALA A 449 13.43 -30.87 -26.87
C ALA A 449 14.56 -30.04 -26.22
N GLY A 450 14.69 -30.12 -24.89
CA GLY A 450 15.57 -29.28 -24.08
C GLY A 450 14.95 -27.96 -23.63
N HIS A 451 13.75 -27.60 -24.11
CA HIS A 451 13.03 -26.43 -23.61
C HIS A 451 12.50 -26.67 -22.19
N ASN A 452 12.39 -25.62 -21.37
CA ASN A 452 11.77 -25.70 -20.04
C ASN A 452 10.33 -26.20 -20.13
N ASN A 453 9.96 -27.11 -19.23
CA ASN A 453 8.67 -27.79 -19.23
C ASN A 453 7.54 -27.00 -18.54
N VAL A 454 7.89 -25.91 -17.84
CA VAL A 454 6.97 -24.93 -17.26
C VAL A 454 7.14 -23.63 -18.04
N VAL A 455 6.06 -23.16 -18.65
CA VAL A 455 6.02 -21.91 -19.43
C VAL A 455 5.09 -20.93 -18.74
N THR A 456 5.62 -19.78 -18.37
CA THR A 456 4.82 -18.64 -17.90
C THR A 456 4.44 -17.79 -19.11
N TYR A 457 3.19 -17.36 -19.22
CA TYR A 457 2.71 -16.63 -20.38
C TYR A 457 1.56 -15.67 -20.03
N LYS A 458 1.32 -14.73 -20.95
CA LYS A 458 0.19 -13.81 -21.02
C LYS A 458 -0.26 -13.68 -22.47
N PHE A 459 -1.43 -13.11 -22.65
CA PHE A 459 -1.96 -12.74 -23.94
C PHE A 459 -1.92 -11.23 -24.18
N GLY A 460 -1.93 -10.83 -25.44
CA GLY A 460 -2.12 -9.45 -25.86
C GLY A 460 -3.06 -9.39 -27.05
N ALA A 461 -4.04 -8.49 -27.05
CA ALA A 461 -4.98 -8.34 -28.16
C ALA A 461 -4.59 -7.17 -29.07
N TYR A 462 -4.62 -7.38 -30.38
CA TYR A 462 -4.43 -6.32 -31.37
C TYR A 462 -5.76 -5.98 -32.05
N TYR A 463 -6.03 -4.70 -32.24
CA TYR A 463 -7.06 -4.20 -33.16
C TYR A 463 -6.62 -2.82 -33.68
N PRO A 464 -7.03 -2.38 -34.88
CA PRO A 464 -6.64 -1.07 -35.40
C PRO A 464 -7.09 0.06 -34.46
N GLY A 465 -6.15 0.84 -33.93
CA GLY A 465 -6.38 1.93 -32.98
C GLY A 465 -5.89 1.66 -31.57
N VAL A 466 -5.61 0.40 -31.21
CA VAL A 466 -5.05 0.03 -29.90
C VAL A 466 -3.71 0.73 -29.62
N GLU A 467 -2.95 1.08 -30.67
CA GLU A 467 -1.66 1.76 -30.59
C GLU A 467 -1.73 3.15 -29.95
N SER A 468 -2.93 3.72 -29.86
CA SER A 468 -3.20 5.00 -29.21
C SER A 468 -3.51 4.89 -27.71
N VAL A 469 -3.61 3.67 -27.19
CA VAL A 469 -3.89 3.38 -25.78
C VAL A 469 -2.56 3.14 -25.06
N THR A 470 -2.13 4.11 -24.25
CA THR A 470 -0.84 4.03 -23.55
C THR A 470 -0.85 2.95 -22.48
N GLY A 471 0.09 2.00 -22.55
CA GLY A 471 0.31 0.95 -21.53
C GLY A 471 1.71 1.02 -20.94
N ALA A 472 1.88 0.56 -19.69
CA ALA A 472 3.17 0.60 -18.98
C ALA A 472 4.26 -0.25 -19.67
N ASN A 473 3.86 -1.37 -20.28
CA ASN A 473 4.72 -2.29 -21.05
C ASN A 473 4.50 -2.19 -22.56
N GLY A 474 3.87 -1.10 -23.00
CA GLY A 474 3.41 -0.89 -24.37
C GLY A 474 1.95 -1.27 -24.58
N ALA A 475 1.37 -0.77 -25.66
CA ALA A 475 -0.07 -0.91 -25.93
C ALA A 475 -0.54 -2.37 -26.15
N MET A 476 0.36 -3.29 -26.51
CA MET A 476 0.01 -4.69 -26.82
C MET A 476 0.08 -5.62 -25.60
N ASP A 477 0.72 -5.21 -24.52
CA ASP A 477 0.65 -5.94 -23.24
C ASP A 477 -0.61 -5.50 -22.48
N ASN A 478 -1.78 -5.70 -23.09
CA ASN A 478 -3.07 -5.30 -22.53
C ASN A 478 -3.67 -6.32 -21.54
N GLU A 479 -2.85 -7.28 -21.08
CA GLU A 479 -3.01 -8.03 -19.83
C GLU A 479 -1.94 -7.64 -18.76
N ALA A 480 -1.14 -6.59 -18.98
CA ALA A 480 -0.12 -6.13 -18.03
C ALA A 480 -0.75 -5.67 -16.72
N GLY A 481 -0.21 -6.12 -15.57
CA GLY A 481 -0.55 -5.55 -14.27
C GLY A 481 -1.75 -6.15 -13.55
N PHE A 482 -2.41 -7.18 -14.10
CA PHE A 482 -3.42 -7.97 -13.38
C PHE A 482 -3.18 -9.48 -13.43
N GLY A 483 -3.53 -10.14 -12.33
CA GLY A 483 -3.40 -11.58 -12.14
C GLY A 483 -1.95 -12.07 -12.15
N ALA A 484 -1.73 -13.25 -11.56
CA ALA A 484 -0.47 -13.95 -11.78
C ALA A 484 -0.30 -14.27 -13.28
N ASP A 485 0.94 -14.40 -13.73
CA ASP A 485 1.21 -14.95 -15.06
C ASP A 485 0.54 -16.32 -15.19
N ARG A 486 -0.03 -16.60 -16.37
CA ARG A 486 -0.58 -17.93 -16.62
C ARG A 486 0.56 -18.91 -16.71
N VAL A 487 0.31 -20.15 -16.29
CA VAL A 487 1.34 -21.19 -16.26
C VAL A 487 0.87 -22.40 -17.04
N LEU A 488 1.62 -22.75 -18.08
CA LEU A 488 1.47 -23.99 -18.82
C LEU A 488 2.51 -24.98 -18.32
N TYR A 489 2.05 -26.07 -17.71
CA TYR A 489 2.89 -27.22 -17.37
C TYR A 489 2.75 -28.31 -18.43
N ILE A 490 3.89 -28.73 -18.97
CA ILE A 490 3.99 -29.82 -19.93
C ILE A 490 4.84 -30.92 -19.27
N PRO A 491 4.32 -32.13 -19.00
CA PRO A 491 5.15 -33.20 -18.47
C PRO A 491 6.37 -33.45 -19.37
N SER A 492 7.57 -33.61 -18.81
CA SER A 492 8.82 -33.68 -19.59
C SER A 492 8.85 -34.78 -20.64
N GLN A 493 8.10 -35.87 -20.45
CA GLN A 493 8.04 -36.99 -21.39
C GLN A 493 7.01 -36.82 -22.52
N THR A 494 6.25 -35.72 -22.51
CA THR A 494 5.26 -35.40 -23.54
C THR A 494 5.91 -35.35 -24.92
N SER A 495 5.17 -35.74 -25.95
CA SER A 495 5.60 -35.72 -27.35
C SER A 495 4.39 -35.47 -28.26
N GLY A 496 4.59 -34.74 -29.36
CA GLY A 496 3.53 -34.45 -30.32
C GLY A 496 2.68 -33.24 -29.92
N ASN A 497 1.41 -33.25 -30.30
CA ASN A 497 0.51 -32.11 -30.12
C ASN A 497 -0.21 -32.18 -28.76
N ILE A 498 -0.28 -31.05 -28.08
CA ILE A 498 -1.13 -30.83 -26.91
C ILE A 498 -2.04 -29.63 -27.16
N ALA A 499 -3.23 -29.63 -26.56
CA ALA A 499 -4.16 -28.51 -26.62
C ALA A 499 -3.98 -27.58 -25.42
N LEU A 500 -4.05 -26.27 -25.66
CA LEU A 500 -4.23 -25.22 -24.65
C LEU A 500 -5.52 -24.46 -24.96
N GLU A 501 -6.56 -24.73 -24.18
CA GLU A 501 -7.86 -24.07 -24.28
C GLU A 501 -8.05 -23.13 -23.09
N THR A 502 -8.36 -21.85 -23.36
CA THR A 502 -8.43 -20.82 -22.31
C THR A 502 -9.19 -19.58 -22.79
N THR A 503 -9.55 -18.66 -21.89
CA THR A 503 -10.24 -17.40 -22.24
C THR A 503 -9.31 -16.20 -22.06
N PHE A 504 -9.26 -15.29 -23.05
CA PHE A 504 -8.54 -14.03 -22.94
C PHE A 504 -9.16 -13.13 -21.85
N GLY A 505 -8.33 -12.58 -20.95
CA GLY A 505 -8.80 -11.73 -19.84
C GLY A 505 -9.39 -12.46 -18.63
N GLU A 506 -9.40 -13.80 -18.56
CA GLU A 506 -10.00 -14.52 -17.42
C GLU A 506 -9.27 -14.28 -16.08
N ASN A 507 -8.04 -13.78 -16.14
CA ASN A 507 -7.21 -13.39 -15.01
C ASN A 507 -7.48 -11.95 -14.52
N ASN A 508 -8.36 -11.19 -15.18
CA ASN A 508 -8.78 -9.86 -14.75
C ASN A 508 -10.15 -9.97 -14.05
N PRO A 509 -10.22 -9.89 -12.70
CA PRO A 509 -11.46 -10.06 -11.94
C PRO A 509 -12.52 -9.00 -12.23
N ASP A 510 -12.14 -7.85 -12.82
CA ASP A 510 -13.08 -6.78 -13.17
C ASP A 510 -13.87 -7.08 -14.46
N ASN A 511 -13.50 -8.15 -15.19
CA ASN A 511 -14.23 -8.53 -16.39
C ASN A 511 -15.68 -8.92 -16.07
N PRO A 512 -16.68 -8.29 -16.71
CA PRO A 512 -18.08 -8.40 -16.32
C PRO A 512 -18.64 -9.82 -16.51
N TRP A 513 -18.03 -10.61 -17.39
CA TRP A 513 -18.45 -11.96 -17.71
C TRP A 513 -17.89 -13.04 -16.74
N LEU A 514 -16.98 -12.69 -15.83
CA LEU A 514 -16.54 -13.60 -14.76
C LEU A 514 -17.60 -13.79 -13.68
N ASN A 515 -18.54 -12.83 -13.55
CA ASN A 515 -19.63 -12.86 -12.57
C ASN A 515 -20.89 -13.59 -13.07
N ILE A 516 -20.80 -14.37 -14.14
CA ILE A 516 -21.95 -15.10 -14.70
C ILE A 516 -22.09 -16.44 -13.96
N THR A 517 -23.09 -16.55 -13.09
CA THR A 517 -23.47 -17.78 -12.35
C THR A 517 -24.09 -18.88 -13.24
N SER A 518 -23.88 -18.82 -14.56
CA SER A 518 -24.34 -19.81 -15.54
C SER A 518 -23.51 -19.69 -16.82
N SER A 519 -22.49 -20.52 -16.97
CA SER A 519 -21.73 -20.65 -18.23
C SER A 519 -22.47 -21.59 -19.18
N SER A 520 -22.49 -21.25 -20.47
CA SER A 520 -22.81 -22.20 -21.54
C SER A 520 -21.51 -22.86 -22.01
N VAL A 521 -21.47 -24.19 -22.05
CA VAL A 521 -20.36 -24.98 -22.59
C VAL A 521 -20.77 -25.51 -23.96
N THR A 522 -19.93 -25.31 -24.97
CA THR A 522 -20.11 -25.86 -26.31
C THR A 522 -19.10 -27.00 -26.51
N PHE A 523 -19.56 -28.16 -26.98
CA PHE A 523 -18.70 -29.30 -27.29
C PHE A 523 -18.55 -29.42 -28.80
N HIS A 524 -17.31 -29.40 -29.29
CA HIS A 524 -16.98 -29.71 -30.68
C HIS A 524 -16.30 -31.08 -30.76
N VAL A 525 -16.64 -31.88 -31.77
CA VAL A 525 -15.98 -33.16 -32.05
C VAL A 525 -15.76 -33.31 -33.55
N ASP A 526 -14.50 -33.45 -33.95
CA ASP A 526 -14.15 -33.69 -35.34
C ASP A 526 -14.41 -35.17 -35.72
N MET A 527 -15.34 -35.38 -36.65
CA MET A 527 -15.68 -36.71 -37.18
C MET A 527 -15.09 -36.97 -38.58
N ASN A 528 -14.17 -36.12 -39.05
CA ASN A 528 -13.50 -36.32 -40.33
C ASN A 528 -12.78 -37.69 -40.39
N GLY A 529 -13.09 -38.46 -41.42
CA GLY A 529 -12.56 -39.81 -41.60
C GLY A 529 -13.26 -40.91 -40.78
N GLN A 530 -14.30 -40.58 -40.02
CA GLN A 530 -15.14 -41.54 -39.31
C GLN A 530 -16.47 -41.77 -40.03
N THR A 531 -17.09 -42.93 -39.84
CA THR A 531 -18.48 -43.18 -40.28
C THR A 531 -19.42 -42.86 -39.12
N VAL A 532 -20.20 -41.79 -39.23
CA VAL A 532 -21.21 -41.42 -38.23
C VAL A 532 -22.31 -42.48 -38.18
N SER A 533 -22.68 -42.88 -36.96
CA SER A 533 -23.74 -43.88 -36.75
C SER A 533 -25.10 -43.33 -37.18
N ALA A 534 -26.07 -44.21 -37.49
CA ALA A 534 -27.42 -43.77 -37.84
C ALA A 534 -28.14 -43.00 -36.72
N ASN A 535 -27.66 -43.11 -35.48
CA ASN A 535 -28.19 -42.36 -34.34
C ASN A 535 -27.47 -41.01 -34.14
N GLY A 536 -26.46 -40.67 -34.93
CA GLY A 536 -25.69 -39.43 -34.77
C GLY A 536 -24.53 -39.54 -33.79
N VAL A 537 -24.04 -38.38 -33.33
CA VAL A 537 -22.98 -38.21 -32.34
C VAL A 537 -23.58 -37.61 -31.08
N HIS A 538 -23.17 -38.11 -29.91
CA HIS A 538 -23.69 -37.69 -28.63
C HIS A 538 -22.55 -37.48 -27.64
N VAL A 539 -22.77 -36.60 -26.66
CA VAL A 539 -21.89 -36.42 -25.52
C VAL A 539 -22.56 -36.98 -24.26
N ALA A 540 -21.80 -37.69 -23.44
CA ALA A 540 -22.26 -38.26 -22.18
C ALA A 540 -21.22 -38.02 -21.09
N GLY A 541 -21.69 -37.57 -19.93
CA GLY A 541 -20.85 -37.21 -18.79
C GLY A 541 -21.71 -36.94 -17.56
N ASN A 542 -21.08 -36.53 -16.47
CA ASN A 542 -21.74 -36.17 -15.22
C ASN A 542 -22.33 -34.74 -15.25
N PHE A 543 -23.04 -34.39 -16.32
CA PHE A 543 -23.52 -33.01 -16.54
C PHE A 543 -24.63 -32.57 -15.59
N GLY A 544 -25.36 -33.52 -15.02
CA GLY A 544 -26.49 -33.26 -14.12
C GLY A 544 -26.16 -33.29 -12.64
N ASP A 545 -25.14 -34.06 -12.23
CA ASP A 545 -24.63 -34.24 -10.86
C ASP A 545 -23.11 -34.39 -10.96
N TYR A 546 -22.37 -33.28 -10.91
CA TYR A 546 -20.95 -33.30 -11.21
C TYR A 546 -20.08 -33.73 -10.02
N ASP A 547 -20.58 -33.63 -8.79
CA ASP A 547 -19.86 -34.00 -7.56
C ASP A 547 -20.25 -35.40 -7.01
N TYR A 548 -21.26 -36.03 -7.62
CA TYR A 548 -21.79 -37.35 -7.30
C TYR A 548 -22.43 -37.45 -5.91
N ASP A 549 -22.93 -36.35 -5.35
CA ASP A 549 -23.59 -36.34 -4.04
C ASP A 549 -25.06 -36.83 -4.09
N GLY A 550 -25.63 -37.00 -5.29
CA GLY A 550 -27.00 -37.43 -5.52
C GLY A 550 -28.02 -36.30 -5.62
N THR A 551 -27.58 -35.05 -5.56
CA THR A 551 -28.35 -33.82 -5.73
C THR A 551 -28.01 -33.23 -7.10
N PRO A 552 -28.95 -33.13 -8.05
CA PRO A 552 -28.61 -32.56 -9.35
C PRO A 552 -28.29 -31.06 -9.27
N GLU A 553 -27.09 -30.63 -9.67
CA GLU A 553 -26.80 -29.19 -9.84
C GLU A 553 -27.38 -28.66 -11.15
N ASN A 554 -27.51 -29.52 -12.16
CA ASN A 554 -28.06 -29.16 -13.45
C ASN A 554 -29.18 -30.10 -13.87
N GLU A 555 -30.39 -29.81 -13.38
CA GLU A 555 -31.61 -30.59 -13.64
C GLU A 555 -31.95 -30.75 -15.14
N MET A 556 -31.36 -29.93 -16.02
CA MET A 556 -31.60 -29.98 -17.46
C MET A 556 -30.83 -31.09 -18.18
N TYR A 557 -29.71 -31.56 -17.62
CA TYR A 557 -28.84 -32.51 -18.29
C TYR A 557 -28.74 -33.86 -17.57
N PRO A 558 -28.63 -34.97 -18.31
CA PRO A 558 -28.53 -36.30 -17.73
C PRO A 558 -27.09 -36.65 -17.32
N ASN A 559 -26.97 -37.56 -16.35
CA ASN A 559 -25.69 -38.16 -15.96
C ASN A 559 -25.43 -39.47 -16.68
N TRP A 560 -24.33 -39.49 -17.45
CA TRP A 560 -23.82 -40.65 -18.16
C TRP A 560 -24.85 -41.33 -19.08
N ASP A 561 -25.80 -40.57 -19.61
CA ASP A 561 -26.75 -41.07 -20.61
C ASP A 561 -26.14 -40.94 -22.03
N PRO A 562 -25.76 -42.05 -22.68
CA PRO A 562 -25.16 -42.04 -24.02
C PRO A 562 -26.09 -41.55 -25.14
N ALA A 563 -27.39 -41.37 -24.87
CA ALA A 563 -28.34 -40.75 -25.80
C ALA A 563 -28.86 -39.38 -25.30
N GLY A 564 -28.34 -38.91 -24.17
CA GLY A 564 -28.90 -37.80 -23.43
C GLY A 564 -28.69 -36.42 -24.06
N ILE A 565 -27.58 -36.23 -24.77
CA ILE A 565 -27.21 -34.95 -25.38
C ILE A 565 -26.69 -35.23 -26.80
N ALA A 566 -27.51 -34.93 -27.81
CA ALA A 566 -27.15 -35.08 -29.21
C ALA A 566 -26.39 -33.84 -29.71
N LEU A 567 -25.29 -34.05 -30.41
CA LEU A 567 -24.54 -33.01 -31.11
C LEU A 567 -25.19 -32.76 -32.48
N THR A 568 -25.27 -31.49 -32.88
CA THR A 568 -25.72 -31.09 -34.22
C THR A 568 -24.54 -30.97 -35.17
N ASP A 569 -24.77 -31.30 -36.43
CA ASP A 569 -23.82 -31.07 -37.51
C ASP A 569 -23.99 -29.63 -37.99
N ASP A 570 -23.03 -28.77 -37.67
CA ASP A 570 -23.08 -27.34 -38.02
C ASP A 570 -22.67 -27.09 -39.50
N ASP A 571 -22.19 -28.12 -40.21
CA ASP A 571 -21.80 -28.04 -41.63
C ASP A 571 -22.99 -28.29 -42.58
N SER A 572 -24.17 -27.72 -42.29
CA SER A 572 -25.28 -27.73 -43.25
C SER A 572 -25.07 -26.69 -44.37
N ASP A 573 -24.10 -26.94 -45.25
CA ASP A 573 -24.00 -26.39 -46.61
C ASP A 573 -23.63 -27.49 -47.64
#